data_AF-A0A562SNF9-F1
#
_entry.id   AF-A0A562SNF9-F1
#
_cell.length_a   1.000
_cell.length_b   1.000
_cell.length_c   1.000
_cell.angle_alpha   90.00
_cell.angle_beta   90.00
_cell.angle_gamma   90.00
#
_symmetry.space_group_name_H-M   'P 1'
#
loop_
_entity.id
_entity.type
_entity.pdbx_description
1 polymer ?
#
loop_
_entity_poly.entity_id
_entity_poly.type
_entity_poly.pdbx_seq_one_letter_code
_entity_poly.pdbx_strand_id
1 'polypeptide(L)' 'MTTAKAREYQSRTAEQRARDVIQRVLMQAEAIPMQQGGGHKLDLGILHQEVLGALRETIDDLAHCQSDGSF' A
#
# COMPACT_ATOMS: atom_id res chain seq x y z
N MET A 1 -13.91 -8.03 17.54
CA MET A 1 -12.93 -6.91 17.51
C MET A 1 -12.50 -6.68 16.06
N THR A 2 -13.24 -5.89 15.29
CA THR A 2 -12.95 -5.74 13.84
C THR A 2 -13.28 -4.35 13.27
N THR A 3 -13.97 -3.49 14.02
CA THR A 3 -14.40 -2.16 13.57
C THR A 3 -13.36 -1.06 13.75
N ALA A 4 -12.40 -1.22 14.67
CA ALA A 4 -11.38 -0.20 14.94
C ALA A 4 -10.40 -0.03 13.78
N LYS A 5 -10.00 -1.13 13.10
CA LYS A 5 -9.10 -1.06 11.95
C LYS A 5 -9.75 -0.35 10.76
N ALA A 6 -10.99 -0.70 10.42
CA ALA A 6 -11.70 -0.10 9.28
C ALA A 6 -11.81 1.43 9.37
N ARG A 7 -11.92 1.99 10.59
CA ARG A 7 -12.03 3.44 10.82
C ARG A 7 -10.71 4.20 10.66
N GLU A 8 -9.57 3.54 10.85
CA GLU A 8 -8.25 4.13 10.58
C GLU A 8 -7.92 4.17 9.08
N TYR A 9 -8.52 3.29 8.27
CA TYR A 9 -8.36 3.32 6.81
C TYR A 9 -9.11 4.49 6.16
N GLN A 10 -10.26 4.90 6.72
CA GLN A 10 -11.07 6.04 6.25
C GLN A 10 -10.35 7.41 6.31
N SER A 11 -9.27 7.55 7.08
CA SER A 11 -8.56 8.83 7.23
C SER A 11 -7.28 8.95 6.41
N ARG A 12 -6.83 7.90 5.71
CA ARG A 12 -5.61 7.94 4.90
C ARG A 12 -5.92 8.29 3.45
N THR A 13 -5.29 9.35 2.94
CA THR A 13 -5.36 9.69 1.52
C THR A 13 -4.71 8.59 0.67
N ALA A 14 -5.10 8.48 -0.60
CA ALA A 14 -4.48 7.55 -1.54
C ALA A 14 -2.95 7.75 -1.65
N GLU A 15 -2.49 8.99 -1.53
CA GLU A 15 -1.07 9.33 -1.50
C GLU A 15 -0.36 8.77 -0.25
N GLN A 16 -0.98 8.88 0.92
CA GLN A 16 -0.44 8.32 2.16
C GLN A 16 -0.26 6.80 2.03
N ARG A 17 -1.24 6.12 1.44
CA ARG A 17 -1.19 4.66 1.21
C ARG A 17 -0.09 4.28 0.22
N ALA A 18 0.05 5.03 -0.87
CA ALA A 18 1.12 4.82 -1.85
C ALA A 18 2.50 4.96 -1.20
N ARG A 19 2.70 5.97 -0.33
CA ARG A 19 3.94 6.14 0.43
C ARG A 19 4.21 4.96 1.37
N ASP A 20 3.21 4.48 2.09
CA ASP A 20 3.34 3.34 2.99
C ASP A 20 3.75 2.06 2.24
N VAL A 21 3.17 1.82 1.06
CA VAL A 21 3.54 0.72 0.16
C VAL A 21 5.00 0.83 -0.26
N ILE A 22 5.42 2.00 -0.76
CA ILE A 22 6.80 2.24 -1.19
C ILE A 22 7.77 2.01 -0.03
N GLN A 23 7.43 2.49 1.17
CA GLN A 23 8.25 2.28 2.36
C GLN A 23 8.39 0.80 2.70
N ARG A 24 7.30 0.02 2.67
CA ARG A 24 7.34 -1.43 2.94
C ARG A 24 8.17 -2.19 1.92
N VAL A 25 8.10 -1.80 0.64
CA VAL A 25 8.94 -2.37 -0.43
C VAL A 25 10.41 -2.06 -0.15
N LEU A 26 10.75 -0.81 0.18
CA LEU A 26 12.13 -0.41 0.48
C LEU A 26 12.71 -1.11 1.71
N MET A 27 11.92 -1.32 2.76
CA MET A 27 12.35 -2.02 3.98
C MET A 27 12.70 -3.50 3.73
N GLN A 28 12.13 -4.11 2.70
CA GLN A 28 12.37 -5.51 2.34
C GLN A 28 13.39 -5.66 1.22
N ALA A 29 13.78 -4.55 0.58
CA ALA A 29 14.66 -4.57 -0.57
C ALA A 29 16.13 -4.72 -0.13
N GLU A 30 16.83 -5.65 -0.78
CA GLU A 30 18.25 -5.88 -0.53
C GLU A 30 19.08 -4.74 -1.14
N ALA A 31 19.96 -4.11 -0.35
CA ALA A 31 20.79 -3.02 -0.86
C ALA A 31 21.82 -3.54 -1.89
N ILE A 32 21.95 -2.85 -3.01
CA ILE A 32 22.97 -3.12 -4.03
C ILE A 32 24.22 -2.29 -3.66
N PRO A 33 25.41 -2.92 -3.58
CA PRO A 33 26.65 -2.20 -3.29
C PRO A 33 26.89 -1.04 -4.27
N MET A 34 27.44 0.08 -3.77
CA MET A 34 27.77 1.23 -4.61
C MET A 34 28.75 0.88 -5.75
N GLN A 35 29.65 -0.08 -5.54
CA GLN A 35 30.56 -0.54 -6.60
C GLN A 35 29.82 -1.25 -7.76
N GLN A 36 28.58 -1.69 -7.56
CA GLN A 36 27.74 -2.37 -8.55
C GLN A 36 26.65 -1.45 -9.15
N GLY A 37 26.74 -0.13 -8.90
CA GLY A 37 25.76 0.86 -9.36
C GLY A 37 24.84 1.40 -8.27
N GLY A 38 24.86 0.81 -7.07
CA GLY A 38 24.03 1.25 -5.94
C GLY A 38 22.54 0.96 -6.11
N GLY A 39 21.75 1.35 -5.10
CA GLY A 39 20.29 1.20 -5.10
C GLY A 39 19.80 0.02 -4.26
N HIS A 40 18.57 -0.41 -4.51
CA HIS A 40 17.96 -1.55 -3.83
C HIS A 40 17.40 -2.52 -4.86
N LYS A 41 17.65 -3.81 -4.66
CA LYS A 41 17.13 -4.89 -5.47
C LYS A 41 15.64 -5.01 -5.19
N LEU A 42 14.85 -4.77 -6.24
CA LEU A 42 13.41 -4.88 -6.16
C LEU A 42 12.99 -6.34 -6.33
N ASP A 43 12.35 -6.89 -5.30
CA ASP A 43 11.65 -8.16 -5.41
C ASP A 43 10.29 -7.92 -6.10
N LEU A 44 10.16 -8.41 -7.33
CA LEU A 44 8.91 -8.26 -8.11
C LEU A 44 7.71 -8.95 -7.45
N GLY A 45 7.93 -10.03 -6.70
CA GLY A 45 6.88 -10.75 -5.98
C GLY A 45 6.32 -9.89 -4.84
N ILE A 46 7.20 -9.30 -4.02
CA ILE A 46 6.82 -8.39 -2.94
C ILE A 46 6.13 -7.15 -3.51
N LEU A 47 6.70 -6.52 -4.54
CA LEU A 47 6.11 -5.35 -5.19
C LEU A 47 4.68 -5.66 -5.69
N HIS A 48 4.50 -6.79 -6.36
CA HIS A 48 3.21 -7.20 -6.91
C HIS A 48 2.16 -7.39 -5.81
N GLN A 49 2.51 -8.05 -4.70
CA GLN A 49 1.61 -8.24 -3.57
C GLN A 49 1.19 -6.90 -2.94
N GLU A 50 2.14 -5.99 -2.73
CA GLU A 50 1.88 -4.69 -2.13
C GLU A 50 1.00 -3.80 -3.03
N VAL A 51 1.24 -3.81 -4.35
CA VAL A 51 0.41 -3.08 -5.32
C VAL A 51 -1.01 -3.65 -5.38
N LEU A 52 -1.17 -4.97 -5.40
CA LEU A 52 -2.49 -5.59 -5.38
C LEU A 52 -3.25 -5.33 -4.07
N GLY A 53 -2.56 -5.35 -2.93
CA GLY A 53 -3.12 -4.98 -1.64
C GLY A 53 -3.64 -3.54 -1.64
N ALA A 54 -2.84 -2.59 -2.10
CA ALA A 54 -3.24 -1.19 -2.18
C ALA A 54 -4.39 -0.94 -3.16
N LEU A 55 -4.43 -1.67 -4.28
CA LEU A 55 -5.52 -1.61 -5.24
C LEU A 55 -6.82 -2.16 -4.64
N ARG A 56 -6.74 -3.29 -3.93
CA ARG A 56 -7.88 -3.90 -3.22
C ARG A 56 -8.47 -2.94 -2.20
N GLU A 57 -7.63 -2.32 -1.37
CA GLU A 57 -8.06 -1.32 -0.38
C GLU A 57 -8.76 -0.13 -1.05
N THR A 58 -8.26 0.32 -2.21
CA THR A 58 -8.87 1.43 -2.95
C THR A 58 -10.23 1.05 -3.55
N ILE A 59 -10.38 -0.18 -4.04
CA ILE A 59 -11.67 -0.70 -4.52
C ILE A 59 -12.66 -0.82 -3.36
N ASP A 60 -12.22 -1.34 -2.21
CA ASP A 60 -13.05 -1.48 -1.02
C ASP A 60 -13.50 -0.09 -0.50
N ASP A 61 -12.63 0.92 -0.51
CA ASP A 61 -12.97 2.32 -0.20
C ASP A 61 -14.06 2.87 -1.15
N LEU A 62 -13.91 2.66 -2.47
CA LEU A 62 -14.88 3.11 -3.47
C LEU A 62 -16.24 2.44 -3.26
N ALA A 63 -16.26 1.14 -2.97
CA ALA A 63 -17.49 0.39 -2.70
C ALA A 63 -18.19 0.88 -1.42
N HIS A 64 -17.44 1.25 -0.37
CA HIS A 64 -18.00 1.83 0.84
C HIS A 64 -18.56 3.24 0.62
N CYS A 65 -17.86 4.10 -0.12
CA CYS A 65 -18.37 5.43 -0.47
C CYS A 65 -19.68 5.40 -1.28
N GLN A 66 -19.90 4.37 -2.11
CA GLN A 66 -21.17 4.21 -2.82
C GLN A 66 -22.30 3.66 -1.93
N SER A 67 -21.96 2.99 -0.82
CA SER A 67 -22.92 2.41 0.11
C SER A 67 -23.44 3.42 1.13
N ASP A 68 -22.61 4.38 1.56
CA ASP A 68 -22.99 5.47 2.48
C ASP A 68 -23.80 6.61 1.81
N GLY A 69 -24.04 6.54 0.50
CA GLY A 69 -24.84 7.50 -0.27
C GLY A 69 -26.33 7.15 -0.41
N SER A 70 -26.86 6.23 0.40
CA SER A 70 -28.29 5.92 0.41
C SER A 70 -29.03 6.76 1.45
N PHE A 71 -29.55 7.93 1.04
CA PHE A 71 -30.88 8.47 1.36
C PHE A 71 -31.16 9.71 0.51
#